data_AF-A0A2V6I4Q2-F1
#
_entry.id   AF-A0A2V6I4Q2-F1
#
_cell.length_a   1.000
_cell.length_b   1.000
_cell.length_c   1.000
_cell.angle_alpha   90.00
_cell.angle_beta   90.00
_cell.angle_gamma   90.00
#
_symmetry.space_group_name_H-M   'P 1'
#
loop_
_entity.id
_entity.type
_entity.pdbx_description
1 polymer ?
#
loop_
_entity_poly.entity_id
_entity_poly.type
_entity_poly.pdbx_seq_one_letter_code
_entity_poly.pdbx_strand_id
1 'polypeptide(L)'
;MNPFFAASPNPFDLKAALLAGHAQHPVIVHFPIALFIASVVFDILAIWRKQPILATVSYFNLLGAAITIPLAIASGLGAWQWQLEGATLKGNLQLHLICALTSAALIVGLCLKRSSVQAKSRSSGVETP
;
A
#
# COMPACT_ATOMS: atom_id res chain seq x y z
N MET A 1 -31.00 15.49 -36.95
CA MET A 1 -29.56 15.59 -36.64
C MET A 1 -29.39 16.54 -35.46
N ASN A 2 -29.06 16.03 -34.27
CA ASN A 2 -28.55 16.88 -33.17
C ASN A 2 -27.18 16.34 -32.73
N PRO A 3 -26.09 16.72 -33.42
CA PRO A 3 -24.73 16.27 -33.10
C PRO A 3 -24.01 17.21 -32.11
N PHE A 4 -24.73 17.92 -31.23
CA PHE A 4 -24.18 19.04 -30.46
C PHE A 4 -23.73 18.73 -29.01
N PHE A 5 -23.77 17.48 -28.58
CA PHE A 5 -23.21 17.07 -27.28
C PHE A 5 -22.18 15.95 -27.42
N ALA A 6 -21.33 16.02 -28.44
CA ALA A 6 -20.05 15.34 -28.39
C ALA A 6 -19.22 16.06 -27.33
N ALA A 7 -19.31 15.61 -26.07
CA ALA A 7 -18.44 16.07 -25.00
C ALA A 7 -17.01 15.96 -25.50
N SER A 8 -16.33 17.09 -25.66
CA SER A 8 -14.91 17.14 -25.96
C SER A 8 -14.19 16.26 -24.95
N PRO A 9 -13.31 15.32 -25.36
CA PRO A 9 -12.50 14.57 -24.42
C PRO A 9 -11.62 15.57 -23.64
N ASN A 10 -12.07 15.93 -22.45
CA ASN A 10 -11.36 16.86 -21.58
C ASN A 10 -10.23 16.05 -20.91
N PRO A 11 -8.96 16.39 -21.16
CA PRO A 11 -7.83 15.68 -20.54
C PRO A 11 -7.79 15.84 -19.00
N PHE A 12 -8.57 16.76 -18.44
CA PHE A 12 -8.78 17.00 -17.01
C PHE A 12 -10.20 16.66 -16.54
N ASP A 13 -10.91 15.78 -17.24
CA ASP A 13 -12.15 15.23 -16.70
C ASP A 13 -11.80 14.35 -15.49
N LEU A 14 -11.83 14.95 -14.29
CA LEU A 14 -11.52 14.27 -13.02
C LEU A 14 -12.43 13.06 -12.80
N LYS A 15 -13.69 13.12 -13.27
CA LYS A 15 -14.60 11.99 -13.19
C LYS A 15 -14.13 10.88 -14.10
N ALA A 16 -13.77 11.17 -15.34
CA ALA A 16 -13.18 10.17 -16.23
C ALA A 16 -11.83 9.66 -15.71
N ALA A 17 -10.97 10.50 -15.14
CA ALA A 17 -9.68 10.09 -14.59
C ALA A 17 -9.82 9.22 -13.33
N LEU A 18 -10.85 9.47 -12.49
CA LEU A 18 -11.18 8.68 -11.30
C LEU A 18 -12.00 7.42 -11.61
N LEU A 19 -12.86 7.45 -12.63
CA LEU A 19 -13.79 6.36 -12.99
C LEU A 19 -13.34 5.56 -14.21
N ALA A 20 -12.32 5.99 -14.95
CA ALA A 20 -11.69 5.17 -15.97
C ALA A 20 -11.01 4.00 -15.27
N GLY A 21 -11.71 2.87 -15.22
CA GLY A 21 -11.24 1.66 -14.55
C GLY A 21 -9.87 1.17 -15.04
N HIS A 22 -9.35 1.68 -16.16
CA HIS A 22 -8.25 1.09 -16.91
C HIS A 22 -6.83 1.24 -16.29
N ALA A 23 -6.57 2.06 -15.26
CA ALA A 23 -5.18 2.29 -14.85
C ALA A 23 -4.87 2.63 -13.38
N GLN A 24 -5.86 2.83 -12.49
CA GLN A 24 -5.55 3.33 -11.14
C GLN A 24 -5.03 2.24 -10.19
N HIS A 25 -5.57 1.03 -10.29
CA HIS A 25 -5.22 -0.07 -9.37
C HIS A 25 -3.73 -0.45 -9.40
N PRO A 26 -3.05 -0.56 -10.57
CA PRO A 26 -1.61 -0.80 -10.61
C PRO A 26 -0.83 0.24 -9.81
N VAL A 27 -1.13 1.53 -9.98
CA VAL A 27 -0.40 2.61 -9.30
C VAL A 27 -0.55 2.52 -7.79
N ILE A 28 -1.76 2.24 -7.30
CA ILE A 28 -2.07 2.17 -5.86
C ILE A 28 -1.37 0.97 -5.21
N VAL A 29 -1.27 -0.17 -5.88
CA VAL A 29 -0.58 -1.36 -5.34
C VAL A 29 0.94 -1.19 -5.24
N HIS A 30 1.57 -0.44 -6.15
CA HIS A 30 3.02 -0.25 -6.10
C HIS A 30 3.47 0.58 -4.89
N PHE A 31 2.61 1.44 -4.37
CA PHE A 31 2.94 2.33 -3.26
C PHE A 31 3.29 1.58 -1.96
N PRO A 32 2.44 0.70 -1.40
CA PRO A 32 2.79 -0.07 -0.20
C PRO A 32 3.99 -1.00 -0.44
N ILE A 33 4.15 -1.55 -1.64
CA ILE A 33 5.28 -2.41 -2.00
C ILE A 33 6.60 -1.61 -1.97
N ALA A 34 6.64 -0.46 -2.63
CA ALA A 34 7.81 0.40 -2.66
C ALA A 34 8.19 0.91 -1.27
N LEU A 35 7.20 1.34 -0.47
CA LEU A 35 7.42 1.77 0.91
C LEU A 35 7.95 0.63 1.78
N PHE A 36 7.44 -0.59 1.60
CA PHE A 36 7.95 -1.76 2.33
C PHE A 36 9.40 -2.09 1.94
N ILE A 37 9.72 -2.12 0.65
CA ILE A 37 11.10 -2.36 0.18
C ILE A 37 12.03 -1.26 0.70
N ALA A 38 11.63 0.01 0.60
CA ALA A 38 12.40 1.13 1.13
C ALA A 38 12.62 0.99 2.64
N SER A 39 11.58 0.60 3.39
CA SER A 39 11.71 0.32 4.83
C SER A 39 12.82 -0.69 5.12
N VAL A 40 12.81 -1.84 4.42
CA VAL A 40 13.85 -2.88 4.57
C VAL A 40 15.24 -2.35 4.23
N VAL A 41 15.39 -1.60 3.13
CA VAL A 41 16.67 -0.98 2.75
C VAL A 41 17.17 -0.03 3.84
N PHE A 42 16.31 0.85 4.35
CA PHE A 42 16.69 1.78 5.42
C PHE A 42 17.02 1.07 6.73
N ASP A 43 16.39 -0.07 7.02
CA ASP A 43 16.72 -0.88 8.19
C ASP A 43 18.13 -1.49 8.06
N ILE A 44 18.45 -2.05 6.89
CA ILE A 44 19.79 -2.58 6.59
C ILE A 44 20.84 -1.45 6.68
N LEU A 45 20.54 -0.29 6.11
CA LEU A 45 21.44 0.87 6.18
C LEU A 45 21.60 1.39 7.62
N ALA A 46 20.56 1.35 8.45
CA ALA A 46 20.64 1.74 9.86
C ALA A 46 21.61 0.85 10.64
N ILE A 47 21.58 -0.47 10.39
CA ILE A 47 22.50 -1.44 10.99
C ILE A 47 23.92 -1.17 10.49
N TRP A 48 24.11 -1.00 9.18
CA TRP A 48 25.43 -0.85 8.58
C TRP A 48 26.11 0.47 8.96
N ARG A 49 25.36 1.58 8.96
CA ARG A 49 25.87 2.92 9.28
C ARG A 49 25.81 3.24 10.77
N LYS A 50 25.18 2.39 11.59
CA LYS A 50 24.91 2.62 13.03
C LYS A 50 24.24 3.97 13.31
N GLN A 51 23.39 4.43 12.40
CA GLN A 51 22.69 5.71 12.52
C GLN A 51 21.22 5.52 12.91
N PRO A 52 20.79 6.01 14.08
CA PRO A 52 19.43 5.78 14.57
C PRO A 52 18.36 6.47 13.72
N ILE A 53 18.69 7.57 13.04
CA ILE A 53 17.77 8.28 12.15
C ILE A 53 17.29 7.42 10.99
N LEU A 54 18.15 6.53 10.46
CA LEU A 54 17.78 5.62 9.37
C LEU A 54 16.77 4.57 9.84
N ALA A 55 16.87 4.12 11.10
CA ALA A 55 15.88 3.22 11.69
C ALA A 55 14.52 3.92 11.83
N THR A 56 14.50 5.21 12.18
CA THR A 56 13.27 6.03 12.22
C THR A 56 12.64 6.16 10.83
N VAL A 57 13.44 6.43 9.79
CA VAL A 57 12.95 6.47 8.40
C VAL A 57 12.37 5.12 7.97
N SER A 58 13.08 4.02 8.27
CA SER A 58 12.60 2.65 8.07
C SER A 58 11.23 2.42 8.73
N TYR A 59 11.05 2.91 9.98
CA TYR A 59 9.79 2.79 10.70
C TYR A 59 8.64 3.54 10.01
N PHE A 60 8.84 4.80 9.63
CA PHE A 60 7.80 5.58 8.99
C PHE A 60 7.43 5.04 7.61
N ASN A 61 8.39 4.51 6.86
CA ASN A 61 8.10 3.83 5.60
C ASN A 61 7.25 2.58 5.82
N LEU A 62 7.56 1.76 6.83
CA LEU A 62 6.76 0.57 7.17
C LEU A 62 5.34 0.95 7.58
N LEU A 63 5.20 2.00 8.40
CA LEU A 63 3.91 2.51 8.84
C LEU A 63 3.09 3.06 7.67
N GLY A 64 3.72 3.82 6.77
CA GLY A 64 3.09 4.30 5.54
C GLY A 64 2.62 3.15 4.64
N ALA A 65 3.44 2.09 4.50
CA ALA A 65 3.04 0.88 3.79
C ALA A 65 1.80 0.24 4.44
N ALA A 66 1.78 0.13 5.77
CA ALA A 66 0.65 -0.45 6.50
C ALA A 66 -0.66 0.35 6.32
N ILE A 67 -0.58 1.69 6.37
CA ILE A 67 -1.75 2.58 6.23
C ILE A 67 -2.30 2.56 4.80
N THR A 68 -1.48 2.28 3.80
CA THR A 68 -1.89 2.26 2.39
C THR A 68 -2.42 0.91 1.91
N ILE A 69 -2.24 -0.17 2.69
CA ILE A 69 -2.82 -1.49 2.41
C ILE A 69 -4.35 -1.46 2.26
N PRO A 70 -5.14 -0.87 3.18
CA PRO A 70 -6.59 -0.79 3.03
C PRO A 70 -7.02 -0.15 1.71
N LEU A 71 -6.33 0.91 1.28
CA LEU A 71 -6.60 1.58 0.01
C LEU A 71 -6.26 0.68 -1.18
N ALA A 72 -5.13 -0.03 -1.13
CA ALA A 72 -4.75 -1.01 -2.15
C ALA A 72 -5.78 -2.14 -2.27
N ILE A 73 -6.25 -2.70 -1.14
CA ILE A 73 -7.29 -3.74 -1.11
C ILE A 73 -8.60 -3.21 -1.69
N ALA A 74 -9.06 -2.04 -1.26
CA ALA A 74 -10.30 -1.44 -1.76
C ALA A 74 -10.24 -1.22 -3.28
N SER A 75 -9.12 -0.70 -3.78
CA SER A 75 -8.92 -0.50 -5.22
C SER A 75 -8.87 -1.82 -6.01
N GLY A 76 -8.29 -2.88 -5.44
CA GLY A 76 -8.20 -4.20 -6.09
C GLY A 76 -9.53 -4.94 -6.13
N LEU A 77 -10.32 -4.85 -5.06
CA LEU A 77 -11.68 -5.39 -5.04
C LEU A 77 -12.59 -4.64 -6.02
N GLY A 78 -12.46 -3.31 -6.08
CA GLY A 78 -13.17 -2.49 -7.08
C GLY A 78 -12.81 -2.89 -8.51
N ALA A 79 -11.51 -3.03 -8.81
CA ALA A 79 -11.04 -3.48 -10.12
C ALA A 79 -11.58 -4.89 -10.47
N TRP A 80 -11.57 -5.82 -9.51
CA TRP A 80 -12.09 -7.17 -9.72
C TRP A 80 -13.60 -7.20 -10.00
N GLN A 81 -14.38 -6.43 -9.24
CA GLN A 81 -15.84 -6.38 -9.43
C GLN A 81 -16.23 -5.67 -10.73
N TRP A 82 -15.60 -4.53 -11.05
CA TRP A 82 -16.03 -3.66 -12.14
C TRP A 82 -15.37 -3.97 -13.49
N GLN A 83 -14.11 -4.40 -13.50
CA GLN A 83 -13.37 -4.65 -14.74
C GLN A 83 -13.40 -6.12 -15.16
N LEU A 84 -13.39 -7.02 -14.18
CA LEU A 84 -13.38 -8.45 -14.42
C LEU A 84 -14.77 -9.06 -14.23
N GLU A 85 -15.81 -8.24 -13.96
CA GLU A 85 -17.19 -8.70 -13.71
C GLU A 85 -17.28 -9.80 -12.64
N GLY A 86 -16.35 -9.82 -11.69
CA GLY A 86 -16.24 -10.88 -10.69
C GLY A 86 -15.75 -12.21 -11.26
N ALA A 87 -14.97 -12.20 -12.35
CA ALA A 87 -14.41 -13.40 -12.98
C ALA A 87 -13.73 -14.32 -11.97
N THR A 88 -13.81 -15.62 -12.23
CA THR A 88 -13.27 -16.64 -11.34
C THR A 88 -11.78 -16.41 -11.09
N LEU A 89 -11.38 -16.43 -9.82
CA LEU A 89 -9.99 -16.31 -9.38
C LEU A 89 -9.19 -17.55 -9.82
N LYS A 90 -8.64 -17.52 -11.03
CA LYS A 90 -7.79 -18.59 -11.58
C LYS A 90 -6.56 -18.00 -12.27
N GLY A 91 -5.48 -18.78 -12.32
CA GLY A 91 -4.23 -18.39 -12.99
C GLY A 91 -3.57 -17.16 -12.37
N ASN A 92 -3.22 -16.17 -13.20
CA ASN A 92 -2.47 -14.99 -12.79
C ASN A 92 -3.18 -14.14 -11.73
N LEU A 93 -4.52 -14.08 -11.77
CA LEU A 93 -5.30 -13.32 -10.78
C LEU A 93 -5.22 -13.97 -9.38
N GLN A 94 -5.23 -15.31 -9.33
CA GLN A 94 -5.05 -16.05 -8.09
C GLN A 94 -3.63 -15.86 -7.54
N LEU A 95 -2.62 -15.93 -8.41
CA LEU A 95 -1.23 -15.67 -8.02
C LEU A 95 -1.07 -14.25 -7.45
N HIS A 96 -1.64 -13.25 -8.15
CA HIS A 96 -1.63 -11.87 -7.68
C HIS A 96 -2.26 -11.73 -6.30
N LEU A 97 -3.42 -12.34 -6.07
CA LEU A 97 -4.11 -12.28 -4.78
C LEU A 97 -3.28 -12.93 -3.65
N ILE A 98 -2.67 -14.08 -3.92
CA ILE A 98 -1.79 -14.75 -2.93
C ILE A 98 -0.58 -13.86 -2.62
N CYS A 99 0.09 -13.30 -3.62
CA CYS A 99 1.22 -12.39 -3.43
C CYS A 99 0.81 -11.12 -2.67
N ALA A 100 -0.37 -10.56 -2.97
CA ALA A 100 -0.90 -9.38 -2.29
C ALA A 100 -1.21 -9.68 -0.82
N LEU A 101 -1.89 -10.78 -0.52
CA LEU A 101 -2.25 -11.18 0.85
C LEU A 101 -1.01 -11.51 1.69
N THR A 102 -0.06 -12.26 1.12
CA THR A 102 1.20 -12.60 1.81
C THR A 102 2.00 -11.34 2.12
N SER A 103 2.16 -10.43 1.16
CA SER A 103 2.87 -9.16 1.37
C SER A 103 2.18 -8.28 2.41
N ALA A 104 0.85 -8.17 2.34
CA ALA A 104 0.07 -7.39 3.31
C ALA A 104 0.20 -7.96 4.73
N ALA A 105 0.14 -9.30 4.88
CA ALA A 105 0.33 -9.95 6.17
C ALA A 105 1.73 -9.70 6.75
N LEU A 106 2.77 -9.74 5.92
CA LEU A 106 4.14 -9.41 6.34
C LEU A 106 4.26 -7.97 6.83
N ILE A 107 3.77 -7.00 6.03
CA ILE A 107 3.83 -5.58 6.37
C ILE A 107 3.08 -5.30 7.69
N VAL A 108 1.85 -5.77 7.81
CA VAL A 108 1.02 -5.56 9.01
C VAL A 108 1.65 -6.26 10.21
N GLY A 109 2.06 -7.52 10.08
CA GLY A 109 2.68 -8.28 11.16
C GLY A 109 3.96 -7.62 11.68
N LEU A 110 4.83 -7.13 10.78
CA LEU A 110 6.04 -6.40 11.14
C LEU A 110 5.72 -5.05 11.80
N CYS A 111 4.76 -4.31 11.25
CA CYS A 111 4.34 -3.03 11.82
C CYS A 111 3.77 -3.19 13.23
N LEU A 112 2.92 -4.20 13.47
CA LEU A 112 2.36 -4.52 14.78
C LEU A 112 3.44 -4.96 15.77
N LYS A 113 4.33 -5.87 15.37
CA LYS A 113 5.44 -6.30 16.25
C LYS A 113 6.28 -5.09 16.67
N ARG A 114 6.59 -4.20 15.72
CA ARG A 114 7.41 -3.02 15.98
C ARG A 114 6.71 -1.95 16.82
N SER A 115 5.39 -1.80 16.70
CA SER A 115 4.62 -0.90 17.57
C SER A 115 4.48 -1.47 18.99
N SER A 116 4.30 -2.78 19.14
CA SER A 116 4.27 -3.45 20.46
C SER A 116 5.61 -3.34 21.20
N VAL A 117 6.73 -3.51 20.49
CA VAL A 117 8.08 -3.36 21.08
C VAL A 117 8.32 -1.93 21.57
N GLN A 118 7.92 -0.93 20.79
CA GLN A 118 8.03 0.48 21.21
C GLN A 118 7.09 0.83 22.37
N ALA A 119 5.88 0.28 22.40
CA ALA A 119 4.95 0.46 23.51
C ALA A 119 5.52 -0.09 24.82
N LYS A 120 6.12 -1.28 24.77
CA LYS A 120 6.75 -1.91 25.95
C LYS A 120 8.00 -1.17 26.42
N SER A 121 8.79 -0.61 25.50
CA SER A 121 9.92 0.26 25.85
C SER A 121 9.48 1.55 26.55
N ARG A 122 8.34 2.13 26.16
CA ARG A 122 7.80 3.35 26.80
C ARG A 122 7.26 3.08 28.20
N SER A 123 6.59 1.97 28.45
CA SER A 123 6.06 1.65 29.79
C SER A 123 7.19 1.43 30.80
N SER A 124 8.24 0.69 30.42
CA SER A 124 9.37 0.42 31.32
C SER A 124 10.25 1.64 31.60
N GLY A 125 10.21 2.68 30.75
CA GLY A 125 10.87 3.97 31.02
C GLY A 125 10.07 4.91 31.93
N VAL A 126 8.79 4.62 32.19
CA VAL A 126 7.91 5.38 33.09
C VAL A 126 7.93 4.80 34.52
N GLU A 127 8.36 3.55 34.70
CA GLU A 127 8.41 2.84 35.99
C GLU A 127 9.69 3.11 36.82
N THR A 128 10.54 4.07 36.43
CA THR A 128 11.69 4.51 37.25
C THR A 128 11.54 5.95 37.75
N PRO A 129 10.98 6.15 38.95
CA PRO A 129 11.43 7.13 39.93
C PRO A 129 12.41 6.52 40.95
#